data_AF-A0A914ASH4-F1
#
_entry.id   AF-A0A914ASH4-F1
#
_cell.length_a   1.000
_cell.length_b   1.000
_cell.length_c   1.000
_cell.angle_alpha   90.00
_cell.angle_beta   90.00
_cell.angle_gamma   90.00
#
_symmetry.space_group_name_H-M   'P 1'
#
loop_
_entity.id
_entity.type
_entity.pdbx_description
1 polymer ?
#
loop_
_entity_poly.entity_id
_entity_poly.type
_entity_poly.pdbx_seq_one_letter_code
_entity_poly.pdbx_strand_id
1 'polypeptide(L)'
;MALYMPFATFLAVICVHLVGVESHAKTCYFGPPPEPSPGEDWMTAAMREIRKRCPGQISSKTIDSGPVCSEEGPLGMKDGRIPGDSITASSYYSSQYYGTDASRLDHTAS
;
A
#
# COMPACT_ATOMS: atom_id res chain seq x y z
N MET A 1 19.56 -26.94 33.58
CA MET A 1 18.39 -26.91 32.67
C MET A 1 17.73 -25.53 32.76
N ALA A 2 18.36 -24.49 32.22
CA ALA A 2 17.90 -23.10 32.39
C ALA A 2 18.20 -22.21 31.16
N LEU A 3 18.26 -22.80 29.96
CA LEU A 3 18.54 -22.06 28.70
C LEU A 3 17.38 -22.12 27.69
N TYR A 4 16.25 -22.75 28.03
CA TYR A 4 15.13 -22.98 27.10
C TYR A 4 14.07 -21.85 27.12
N MET A 5 14.11 -20.96 28.11
CA MET A 5 13.07 -19.95 28.34
C MET A 5 13.09 -18.73 27.37
N PRO A 6 14.23 -18.19 26.90
CA PRO A 6 14.20 -17.03 26.00
C PRO A 6 13.88 -17.41 24.54
N PHE A 7 14.23 -18.62 24.12
CA PHE A 7 13.98 -19.07 22.74
C PHE A 7 12.49 -19.21 22.42
N ALA A 8 11.71 -19.72 23.38
CA ALA A 8 10.26 -19.87 23.20
C ALA A 8 9.53 -18.51 23.06
N THR A 9 9.98 -17.50 23.80
CA THR A 9 9.41 -16.14 23.70
C THR A 9 9.77 -15.46 22.37
N PHE A 10 11.00 -15.64 21.89
CA PHE A 10 11.41 -15.11 20.58
C PHE A 10 10.62 -15.74 19.43
N LEU A 11 10.41 -17.06 19.46
CA LEU A 11 9.61 -17.77 18.45
C LEU A 11 8.14 -17.32 18.45
N ALA A 12 7.56 -17.04 19.63
CA ALA A 12 6.19 -16.53 19.72
C ALA A 12 6.03 -15.13 19.12
N VAL A 13 6.99 -14.23 19.36
CA VAL A 13 6.98 -12.85 18.80
C VAL A 13 7.12 -12.87 17.27
N ILE A 14 7.99 -13.74 16.74
CA ILE A 14 8.14 -13.97 15.30
C ILE A 14 6.83 -14.51 14.71
N CYS A 15 6.17 -15.46 15.38
CA CYS A 15 4.91 -16.02 14.90
C CYS A 15 3.80 -14.96 14.79
N VAL A 16 3.70 -14.03 15.75
CA VAL A 16 2.74 -12.91 15.67
C VAL A 16 3.06 -11.95 14.52
N HIS A 17 4.33 -11.75 14.18
CA HIS A 17 4.73 -10.87 13.07
C HIS A 17 4.55 -11.52 11.70
N LEU A 18 4.65 -12.85 11.58
CA LEU A 18 4.57 -13.56 10.31
C LEU A 18 3.14 -13.91 9.87
N VAL A 19 2.17 -13.96 10.80
CA VAL A 19 0.79 -14.37 10.50
C VAL A 19 -0.13 -13.17 10.20
N GLY A 20 0.42 -11.95 10.20
CA GLY A 20 -0.35 -10.73 10.40
C GLY A 20 -0.68 -9.86 9.19
N VAL A 21 -0.71 -10.33 7.93
CA VAL A 21 -1.34 -9.53 6.85
C VAL A 21 -1.94 -10.43 5.76
N GLU A 22 -3.09 -11.05 6.02
CA GLU A 22 -3.96 -11.55 4.96
C GLU A 22 -4.66 -10.35 4.29
N SER A 23 -4.00 -9.74 3.30
CA SER A 23 -4.63 -8.74 2.45
C SER A 23 -5.64 -9.43 1.55
N HIS A 24 -6.87 -9.61 2.04
CA HIS A 24 -8.02 -9.95 1.22
C HIS A 24 -8.33 -8.78 0.26
N ALA A 25 -7.56 -8.68 -0.83
CA ALA A 25 -7.89 -7.79 -1.93
C ALA A 25 -9.18 -8.30 -2.58
N LYS A 26 -10.32 -7.76 -2.13
CA LYS A 26 -11.61 -8.00 -2.77
C LYS A 26 -11.60 -7.23 -4.08
N THR A 27 -11.24 -7.90 -5.16
CA THR A 27 -11.45 -7.37 -6.50
C THR A 27 -12.95 -7.40 -6.77
N CYS A 28 -13.60 -6.24 -6.67
CA CYS A 28 -14.99 -6.09 -7.09
C CYS A 28 -14.99 -6.04 -8.62
N TYR A 29 -15.44 -7.12 -9.26
CA TYR A 29 -15.74 -7.11 -10.68
C TYR A 29 -17.06 -6.36 -10.91
N PHE A 30 -17.01 -5.18 -11.51
CA PHE A 30 -18.18 -4.30 -11.71
C PHE A 30 -19.00 -4.63 -12.97
N GLY A 31 -18.64 -5.68 -13.72
CA GLY A 31 -19.24 -5.97 -15.02
C GLY A 31 -18.75 -5.03 -16.12
N PRO A 32 -19.27 -5.18 -17.35
CA PRO A 32 -18.97 -4.24 -18.44
C PRO A 32 -19.40 -2.81 -18.05
N PRO A 33 -18.61 -1.79 -18.41
CA PRO A 33 -18.88 -0.40 -18.03
C PRO A 33 -20.24 0.04 -18.58
N PRO A 34 -21.06 0.77 -17.79
CA PRO A 34 -22.34 1.26 -18.28
C PRO A 34 -22.14 2.25 -19.43
N GLU A 35 -23.00 2.18 -20.44
CA GLU A 35 -22.96 3.17 -21.53
C GLU A 35 -23.32 4.56 -20.97
N PRO A 36 -22.49 5.59 -21.21
CA PRO A 36 -22.77 6.95 -20.77
C PRO A 36 -23.96 7.53 -21.54
N SER A 37 -24.64 8.49 -20.90
CA SER A 37 -25.67 9.31 -21.55
C SER A 37 -25.12 9.97 -22.83
N PRO A 38 -25.91 10.17 -23.89
CA PRO A 38 -25.43 10.90 -25.07
C PRO A 38 -24.98 12.32 -24.67
N GLY A 39 -23.67 12.58 -24.81
CA GLY A 39 -23.03 13.85 -24.42
C GLY A 39 -22.37 13.87 -23.04
N GLU A 40 -22.38 12.77 -22.27
CA GLU A 40 -21.65 12.63 -21.01
C GLU A 40 -20.27 12.00 -21.23
N ASP A 41 -19.24 12.54 -20.55
CA ASP A 41 -17.91 11.95 -20.56
C ASP A 41 -17.90 10.60 -19.81
N TRP A 42 -17.28 9.60 -20.42
CA TRP A 42 -17.27 8.21 -19.95
C TRP A 42 -16.63 8.08 -18.56
N MET A 43 -15.58 8.86 -18.27
CA MET A 43 -14.89 8.82 -16.98
C MET A 43 -15.81 9.33 -15.86
N THR A 44 -16.59 10.37 -16.17
CA THR A 44 -17.59 10.92 -15.24
C THR A 44 -18.69 9.89 -14.95
N ALA A 45 -19.20 9.21 -15.98
CA ALA A 45 -20.20 8.17 -15.83
C ALA A 45 -19.67 6.96 -15.02
N ALA A 46 -18.43 6.54 -15.28
CA ALA A 46 -17.78 5.44 -14.58
C ALA A 46 -17.56 5.75 -13.08
N MET A 47 -16.99 6.91 -12.76
CA MET A 47 -16.76 7.34 -11.38
C MET A 47 -18.07 7.53 -10.60
N ARG A 48 -19.15 7.97 -11.28
CA ARG A 48 -20.49 8.03 -10.71
C ARG A 48 -21.02 6.65 -10.35
N GLU A 49 -20.88 5.66 -11.24
CA GLU A 49 -21.35 4.29 -10.99
C GLU A 49 -20.57 3.61 -9.86
N ILE A 50 -19.24 3.76 -9.82
CA ILE A 50 -18.39 3.25 -8.74
C ILE A 50 -18.87 3.79 -7.38
N ARG A 51 -19.17 5.10 -7.31
CA ARG A 51 -19.70 5.74 -6.09
C ARG A 51 -21.07 5.20 -5.68
N LYS A 52 -21.94 4.86 -6.63
CA LYS A 52 -23.25 4.25 -6.34
C LYS A 52 -23.13 2.81 -5.84
N ARG A 53 -22.26 2.02 -6.49
CA ARG A 53 -22.10 0.58 -6.20
C ARG A 53 -21.36 0.32 -4.90
N CYS A 54 -20.45 1.22 -4.53
CA CYS A 54 -19.69 1.17 -3.30
C CYS A 54 -20.01 2.41 -2.44
N PRO A 55 -21.12 2.43 -1.69
CA PRO A 55 -21.35 3.44 -0.65
C PRO A 55 -20.39 3.28 0.55
N GLY A 56 -19.47 2.31 0.49
CA GLY A 56 -18.42 2.09 1.47
C GLY A 56 -17.43 3.25 1.48
N GLN A 57 -17.16 3.73 2.68
CA GLN A 57 -16.32 4.88 2.98
C GLN A 57 -15.11 4.98 2.04
N ILE A 58 -15.07 6.02 1.18
CA ILE A 58 -13.81 6.76 1.06
C ILE A 58 -13.40 6.93 2.50
N SER A 59 -12.23 6.46 2.91
CA SER A 59 -11.75 6.61 4.27
C SER A 59 -11.49 8.10 4.59
N SER A 60 -12.51 8.96 4.47
CA SER A 60 -13.06 9.60 5.65
C SER A 60 -13.64 8.52 6.59
N LYS A 61 -12.76 7.66 7.13
CA LYS A 61 -12.71 7.61 8.59
C LYS A 61 -12.69 9.10 8.92
N THR A 62 -13.68 9.61 9.64
CA THR A 62 -13.38 10.70 10.54
C THR A 62 -11.98 10.40 11.04
N ILE A 63 -11.01 11.22 10.62
CA ILE A 63 -9.82 11.41 11.42
C ILE A 63 -10.47 11.93 12.69
N ASP A 64 -10.90 10.99 13.55
CA ASP A 64 -10.99 11.21 14.97
C ASP A 64 -9.69 11.93 15.24
N SER A 65 -9.81 13.16 15.70
CA SER A 65 -8.75 14.14 15.78
C SER A 65 -7.72 13.70 16.82
N GLY A 66 -7.10 12.55 16.58
CA GLY A 66 -5.75 12.27 16.98
C GLY A 66 -4.86 13.36 16.41
N PRO A 67 -3.71 13.59 17.05
CA PRO A 67 -2.82 14.67 16.68
C PRO A 67 -2.54 14.58 15.17
N VAL A 68 -3.02 15.59 14.44
CA VAL A 68 -2.60 15.80 13.05
C VAL A 68 -1.09 15.88 13.12
N CYS A 69 -0.40 14.96 12.44
CA CYS A 69 1.05 14.97 12.34
C CYS A 69 1.42 16.38 11.86
N SER A 70 1.94 17.20 12.78
CA SER A 70 2.17 18.63 12.52
C SER A 70 3.39 18.86 11.61
N GLU A 71 4.02 17.75 11.22
CA GLU A 71 5.20 17.71 10.38
C GLU A 71 4.95 16.68 9.27
N GLU A 72 4.29 17.12 8.21
CA GLU A 72 4.25 16.43 6.92
C GLU A 72 5.60 16.57 6.20
N GLY A 73 6.65 16.06 6.87
CA GLY A 73 7.98 15.97 6.31
C GLY A 73 8.06 14.88 5.23
N PRO A 74 9.06 14.95 4.34
CA PRO A 74 9.26 13.91 3.35
C PRO A 74 9.45 12.56 4.05
N LEU A 75 8.77 11.52 3.55
CA LEU A 75 8.86 10.15 4.04
C LEU A 75 10.31 9.61 3.97
N GLY A 76 11.15 10.22 3.12
CA GLY A 76 12.54 9.86 2.93
C GLY A 76 12.75 8.73 1.92
N MET A 77 11.85 8.66 0.93
CA MET A 77 12.00 7.82 -0.26
C MET A 77 13.17 8.27 -1.14
N LYS A 78 13.49 9.58 -1.13
CA LYS A 78 14.66 10.17 -1.79
C LYS A 78 15.95 9.99 -0.97
N ASP A 79 15.93 10.44 0.28
CA ASP A 79 17.13 10.59 1.11
C ASP A 79 17.64 9.30 1.76
N GLY A 80 17.09 8.13 1.39
CA GLY A 80 17.54 6.85 1.95
C GLY A 80 17.01 6.51 3.35
N ARG A 81 16.19 7.38 3.95
CA ARG A 81 15.62 7.16 5.30
C ARG A 81 14.75 5.90 5.36
N ILE A 82 14.01 5.61 4.28
CA ILE A 82 13.40 4.30 4.05
C ILE A 82 14.50 3.38 3.51
N PRO A 83 14.90 2.29 4.19
CA PRO A 83 15.96 1.40 3.70
C PRO A 83 15.53 0.60 2.46
N GLY A 84 16.49 0.21 1.61
CA GLY A 84 16.19 -0.53 0.36
C GLY A 84 15.43 -1.84 0.59
N ASP A 85 15.74 -2.55 1.67
CA ASP A 85 15.07 -3.81 2.04
C ASP A 85 13.57 -3.66 2.38
N SER A 86 13.13 -2.43 2.66
CA SER A 86 11.72 -2.11 2.88
C SER A 86 10.96 -1.75 1.60
N ILE A 87 11.67 -1.69 0.46
CA ILE A 87 11.09 -1.48 -0.86
C ILE A 87 11.03 -2.84 -1.54
N THR A 88 9.82 -3.32 -1.82
CA THR A 88 9.59 -4.59 -2.51
C THR A 88 8.90 -4.36 -3.85
N ALA A 89 9.24 -5.18 -4.85
CA ALA A 89 8.61 -5.14 -6.17
C ALA A 89 7.98 -6.50 -6.51
N SER A 90 6.89 -6.49 -7.26
CA SER A 90 6.24 -7.72 -7.76
C SER A 90 7.04 -8.41 -8.87
N SER A 91 8.00 -7.71 -9.47
CA SER A 91 8.86 -8.19 -10.54
C SER A 91 10.24 -7.53 -10.43
N TYR A 92 11.24 -8.21 -10.98
CA TYR A 92 12.63 -7.75 -10.96
C TYR A 92 13.32 -8.21 -12.23
N TYR A 93 13.93 -7.29 -12.96
CA TYR A 93 14.61 -7.59 -14.22
C TYR A 93 16.14 -7.37 -14.14
N SER A 94 16.59 -6.35 -13.41
CA SER A 94 18.02 -6.06 -13.19
C SER A 94 18.17 -5.15 -11.97
N SER A 95 19.17 -5.41 -11.11
CA SER A 95 19.42 -4.62 -9.88
C SER A 95 19.63 -3.16 -10.17
N GLN A 96 20.35 -2.88 -11.24
CA GLN A 96 20.88 -1.56 -11.52
C GLN A 96 19.82 -0.63 -12.11
N TYR A 97 18.99 -1.13 -13.03
CA TYR A 97 18.05 -0.30 -13.81
C TYR A 97 16.57 -0.54 -13.50
N TYR A 98 16.23 -1.74 -13.02
CA TYR A 98 14.84 -2.17 -12.84
C TYR A 98 14.64 -2.87 -11.50
N GLY A 99 15.47 -2.48 -10.53
CA GLY A 99 15.45 -2.96 -9.16
C GLY A 99 14.68 -2.01 -8.26
N THR A 100 14.53 -2.41 -7.00
CA THR A 100 13.89 -1.61 -5.95
C THR A 100 14.66 -0.31 -5.67
N ASP A 101 15.98 -0.28 -5.91
CA ASP A 101 16.82 0.91 -5.76
C ASP A 101 16.47 2.03 -6.78
N ALA A 102 16.08 1.65 -8.00
CA ALA A 102 15.61 2.58 -9.02
C ALA A 102 14.18 3.09 -8.76
N SER A 103 13.48 2.54 -7.76
CA SER A 103 12.13 2.99 -7.38
C SER A 103 12.15 4.24 -6.49
N ARG A 104 13.33 4.77 -6.15
CA ARG A 104 13.48 5.98 -5.35
C ARG A 104 13.19 7.25 -6.15
N LEU A 105 12.64 8.24 -5.45
CA LEU A 105 12.40 9.57 -6.03
C LEU A 105 13.73 10.21 -6.44
N ASP A 106 13.81 10.73 -7.66
CA ASP A 106 14.99 11.37 -8.27
C ASP A 106 16.24 10.47 -8.40
N HIS A 107 16.08 9.15 -8.33
CA HIS A 107 17.17 8.22 -8.53
C HIS A 107 17.18 7.69 -9.97
N THR A 108 18.11 8.16 -10.79
CA THR A 108 18.38 7.53 -12.09
C THR A 108 19.30 6.34 -11.86
N ALA A 109 18.90 5.18 -12.36
CA ALA A 109 19.77 4.04 -12.46
C ALA A 109 21.08 4.39 -13.19
N SER A 110 22.20 4.28 -12.48
CA SER A 110 23.54 4.55 -13.03
C SER A 110 24.04 3.37 -13.82
#